data_AF-A0A3N5K6S6-F1
#
_entry.id   AF-A0A3N5K6S6-F1
#
_cell.length_a   1.000
_cell.length_b   1.000
_cell.length_c   1.000
_cell.angle_alpha   90.00
_cell.angle_beta   90.00
_cell.angle_gamma   90.00
#
_symmetry.space_group_name_H-M   'P 1'
#
loop_
_entity.id
_entity.type
_entity.pdbx_description
1 polymer ?
#
loop_
_entity_poly.entity_id
_entity_poly.type
_entity_poly.pdbx_seq_one_letter_code
_entity_poly.pdbx_strand_id
1 'polypeptide(L)' 'MGSDELAFMPAADLAAAIRSRQVSPVEAVESVVGRIERLNPRVNAYCAVTAEAAREQARAAEA' A
#
# COMPACT_ATOMS: atom_id res chain seq x y z
N MET A 1 -9.27 -9.25 1.68
CA MET A 1 -7.96 -9.84 1.35
C MET A 1 -7.04 -9.64 2.54
N GLY A 2 -6.02 -10.47 2.74
CA GLY A 2 -5.10 -10.25 3.87
C GLY A 2 -4.26 -8.99 3.64
N SER A 3 -3.98 -8.19 4.68
CA SER A 3 -3.16 -6.98 4.52
C SER A 3 -1.74 -7.27 3.99
N ASP A 4 -1.22 -8.48 4.17
CA ASP A 4 0.08 -8.87 3.59
C ASP A 4 -0.05 -9.35 2.14
N GLU A 5 -1.22 -9.81 1.70
CA GLU A 5 -1.48 -10.31 0.36
C GLU A 5 -1.36 -9.20 -0.69
N LEU A 6 -1.92 -8.03 -0.40
CA LEU A 6 -1.83 -6.86 -1.29
C LEU A 6 -0.39 -6.37 -1.47
N ALA A 7 0.42 -6.44 -0.41
CA ALA A 7 1.82 -6.00 -0.47
C ALA A 7 2.75 -6.96 -1.21
N PHE A 8 2.32 -8.21 -1.44
CA PHE A 8 3.04 -9.20 -2.26
C PHE A 8 2.44 -9.35 -3.66
N MET A 9 1.33 -8.70 -3.96
CA MET A 9 0.70 -8.73 -5.28
C MET A 9 1.64 -8.09 -6.32
N PRO A 10 1.83 -8.71 -7.50
CA PRO A 10 2.59 -8.09 -8.58
C PRO A 10 1.99 -6.73 -8.95
N ALA A 11 2.85 -5.75 -9.26
CA ALA A 11 2.40 -4.38 -9.55
C ALA A 11 1.40 -4.30 -10.71
N ALA A 12 1.57 -5.16 -11.74
CA ALA A 12 0.63 -5.23 -12.87
C ALA A 12 -0.76 -5.71 -12.44
N ASP A 13 -0.82 -6.71 -11.55
CA ASP A 13 -2.06 -7.28 -11.04
C ASP A 13 -2.75 -6.32 -10.07
N LEU A 14 -1.99 -5.67 -9.18
CA LEU A 14 -2.51 -4.66 -8.27
C LEU A 14 -3.10 -3.47 -9.04
N ALA A 15 -2.42 -3.02 -10.10
CA ALA A 15 -2.92 -1.96 -10.96
C ALA A 15 -4.20 -2.39 -11.71
N ALA A 16 -4.30 -3.65 -12.14
CA ALA A 16 -5.52 -4.18 -12.76
C ALA A 16 -6.67 -4.29 -11.74
N ALA A 17 -6.39 -4.77 -10.53
CA ALA A 17 -7.35 -4.87 -9.44
C ALA A 17 -7.89 -3.49 -9.04
N ILE A 18 -7.04 -2.48 -8.94
CA ILE A 18 -7.42 -1.08 -8.70
C ILE A 18 -8.30 -0.54 -9.83
N ARG A 19 -7.89 -0.69 -11.10
CA ARG A 19 -8.70 -0.24 -12.25
C ARG A 19 -10.08 -0.91 -12.30
N SER A 20 -10.16 -2.18 -11.91
CA SER A 20 -11.40 -2.94 -11.85
C SER A 20 -12.21 -2.72 -10.56
N ARG A 21 -11.75 -1.84 -9.66
CA ARG A 21 -12.33 -1.55 -8.34
C ARG A 21 -12.47 -2.77 -7.41
N GLN A 22 -11.67 -3.80 -7.63
CA GLN A 22 -11.58 -4.95 -6.73
C GLN A 22 -10.74 -4.65 -5.49
N VAL A 23 -9.79 -3.72 -5.62
CA VAL A 23 -8.93 -3.24 -4.54
C VAL A 23 -8.99 -1.71 -4.54
N SER A 24 -9.20 -1.11 -3.38
CA SER A 24 -9.08 0.33 -3.22
C SER A 24 -7.60 0.73 -3.19
N PRO A 25 -7.15 1.76 -3.93
CA PRO A 25 -5.81 2.32 -3.78
C PRO A 25 -5.48 2.70 -2.33
N VAL A 26 -6.47 3.16 -1.54
CA VAL A 26 -6.30 3.43 -0.11
C VAL A 26 -5.99 2.16 0.67
N GLU A 27 -6.72 1.07 0.41
CA GLU A 27 -6.47 -0.24 1.02
C GLU A 27 -5.05 -0.76 0.72
N ALA A 28 -4.60 -0.59 -0.53
CA ALA A 28 -3.25 -0.99 -0.94
C ALA A 28 -2.15 -0.19 -0.21
N VAL A 29 -2.34 1.12 -0.02
CA VAL A 29 -1.38 1.96 0.72
C VAL A 29 -1.36 1.61 2.20
N GLU A 30 -2.52 1.43 2.85
CA GLU A 30 -2.56 1.05 4.27
C GLU A 30 -1.91 -0.32 4.52
N SER A 31 -2.09 -1.27 3.59
CA SER A 31 -1.40 -2.55 3.60
C SER A 31 0.13 -2.40 3.67
N VAL A 32 0.70 -1.57 2.81
CA VAL A 32 2.15 -1.34 2.76
C VAL A 32 2.63 -0.57 3.98
N VAL A 33 1.94 0.49 4.39
CA VAL A 33 2.32 1.30 5.56
C VAL A 33 2.30 0.47 6.84
N GLY A 34 1.25 -0.33 7.07
CA GLY A 34 1.18 -1.20 8.24
C GLY A 34 2.28 -2.27 8.29
N ARG A 35 2.79 -2.71 7.13
CA ARG A 35 3.97 -3.59 7.06
C ARG A 35 5.26 -2.87 7.39
N ILE A 36 5.43 -1.64 6.90
CA ILE A 36 6.59 -0.80 7.23
C ILE A 36 6.65 -0.60 8.74
N GLU A 37 5.54 -0.21 9.38
CA GLU A 37 5.47 -0.01 10.83
C GLU A 37 5.86 -1.27 11.63
N ARG A 38 5.43 -2.45 11.17
CA ARG A 38 5.70 -3.73 11.83
C ARG A 38 7.12 -4.24 11.63
N LEU A 39 7.69 -4.06 10.45
CA LEU A 39 8.93 -4.74 10.03
C LEU A 39 10.15 -3.83 10.01
N ASN A 40 9.97 -2.55 9.68
CA ASN A 40 11.10 -1.62 9.55
C ASN A 40 11.91 -1.42 10.85
N PRO A 41 11.35 -1.50 12.08
CA PRO A 41 12.16 -1.45 13.30
C PRO A 41 13.22 -2.56 13.41
N ARG A 42 13.01 -3.69 12.72
CA ARG A 42 13.95 -4.82 12.70
C ARG A 42 14.83 -4.84 11.45
N VAL A 43 14.24 -4.50 10.30
CA VAL A 43 14.91 -4.58 8.99
C VAL A 43 15.71 -3.31 8.68
N ASN A 44 15.25 -2.15 9.15
CA ASN A 44 15.84 -0.84 8.90
C ASN A 44 16.07 -0.55 7.41
N ALA A 45 15.06 -0.82 6.57
CA ALA A 45 15.11 -0.61 5.12
C ALA A 45 14.69 0.79 4.67
N TYR A 46 13.87 1.48 5.47
CA TYR A 46 13.41 2.85 5.20
C TYR A 46 14.06 3.85 6.16
N CYS A 47 14.75 4.84 5.60
CA CYS A 47 15.30 5.98 6.35
C CYS A 47 14.26 7.09 6.60
N ALA A 48 13.27 7.23 5.72
CA ALA A 48 12.16 8.16 5.84
C ALA A 48 10.89 7.53 5.25
N VAL A 49 9.76 7.70 5.93
CA VAL A 49 8.46 7.16 5.52
C VAL A 49 7.48 8.32 5.39
N THR A 50 6.97 8.56 4.17
CA THR A 50 6.01 9.63 3.87
C THR A 50 4.57 9.10 3.85
N ALA A 51 4.14 8.49 4.97
CA ALA A 51 2.86 7.77 5.04
C ALA A 51 1.65 8.67 4.75
N GLU A 52 1.64 9.90 5.26
CA GLU A 52 0.55 10.85 5.05
C GLU A 52 0.40 11.24 3.57
N ALA A 53 1.51 11.61 2.92
CA ALA A 53 1.51 11.94 1.49
C ALA A 53 1.05 10.74 0.63
N ALA A 54 1.45 9.52 0.98
CA ALA A 54 0.99 8.32 0.28
C ALA A 54 -0.53 8.11 0.43
N ARG A 55 -1.09 8.36 1.62
CA ARG A 55 -2.54 8.30 1.88
C ARG A 55 -3.31 9.35 1.10
N GLU A 56 -2.79 10.57 1.01
CA GLU A 56 -3.41 11.64 0.22
C GLU A 56 -3.46 11.29 -1.27
N GLN A 57 -2.35 10.77 -1.82
CA GLN A 57 -2.29 10.33 -3.22
C GLN A 57 -3.24 9.17 -3.49
N ALA A 58 -3.36 8.21 -2.57
CA ALA A 58 -4.29 7.10 -2.71
C ALA A 58 -5.76 7.57 -2.75
N ARG A 59 -6.13 8.51 -1.88
CA ARG A 59 -7.47 9.12 -1.88
C ARG A 59 -7.75 9.88 -3.17
N ALA A 60 -6.76 10.57 -3.72
CA ALA A 60 -6.90 11.26 -5.00
C ALA A 60 -7.10 10.27 -6.17
N ALA A 61 -6.47 9.09 -6.11
CA ALA A 61 -6.61 8.02 -7.11
C ALA A 61 -7.90 7.19 -6.99
N GLU A 62 -8.62 7.31 -5.86
CA GLU A 62 -9.89 6.62 -5.63
C GLU A 62 -11.08 7.28 -6.38
N ALA A 63 -10.96 8.57 -6.70
CA ALA A 63 -11.97 9.37 -7.40
C ALA A 63 -12.05 9.04 -8.90
#